data_AF-A0AAV9CV33-F1
#
_entry.id   AF-A0AAV9CV33-F1
#
_cell.length_a   1.000
_cell.length_b   1.000
_cell.length_c   1.000
_cell.angle_alpha   90.00
_cell.angle_beta   90.00
_cell.angle_gamma   90.00
#
_symmetry.space_group_name_H-M   'P 1'
#
loop_
_entity.id
_entity.type
_entity.pdbx_description
1 polymer ?
#
loop_
_entity_poly.entity_id
_entity_poly.type
_entity_poly.pdbx_seq_one_letter_code
_entity_poly.pdbx_strand_id
1 'polypeptide(L)'
;MSAGLDRRRRLPNNDPPTPSPSLPLHQVHPHQSPSLSTSQWLLSSSSYPSLSSLFLLVSSQPSTDPAEVAALKAIWEEWGLGGWNTAVDPCKDPNAKWSPDSANPRIACDCSVTCRVTHLKVYALDVSGAIPEALFKLTELMDLNLGQNVLNGPLPPEIGTLSKMQYLSLGINNLSGPVPPDLGNLTHLISLSFSSNSFSGTLPRELGKLTSLEQLYIDSSGVSGEIPQELAGLKRLKILWASDNLFTGKLPGFIGSLTNLIDLRIQGTLLEGPIPSSFSALTKLSDLRLGDFTNADSSLSFIENMTSLSTLSLRNSRISGQIPEKLGEFSNLIYLDLNFNKLSGWIPTWFKNLMSLQFLFLGNNNLEGFLPSDIITPKLVALDVSFNPIVGGLPSNYLESGVSLNFLGTAISVFGLQDWNTYEIFRCLQNGSLCSSKVSSFADSSVSVNCGGTEHTSAPGIDYYDDSENLVGASFYISSQQKWSLNSTLLR
;
A
#
# COMPACT_ATOMS: atom_id res chain seq x y z
N MET A 1 -24.42 41.11 -4.36
CA MET A 1 -23.27 41.63 -5.15
C MET A 1 -22.24 40.50 -5.17
N SER A 2 -22.36 39.52 -6.07
CA SER A 2 -21.92 39.50 -7.48
C SER A 2 -20.41 39.68 -7.67
N ALA A 3 -19.70 38.56 -7.82
CA ALA A 3 -18.53 38.30 -8.67
C ALA A 3 -18.10 36.85 -8.35
N GLY A 4 -18.13 35.83 -9.22
CA GLY A 4 -18.17 35.80 -10.68
C GLY A 4 -16.77 35.91 -11.27
N LEU A 5 -16.01 34.80 -11.34
CA LEU A 5 -15.04 34.54 -12.40
C LEU A 5 -14.55 33.08 -12.39
N ASP A 6 -15.09 32.37 -13.37
CA ASP A 6 -14.63 31.15 -14.03
C ASP A 6 -13.19 31.31 -14.57
N ARG A 7 -12.37 30.25 -14.49
CA ARG A 7 -11.44 29.84 -15.56
C ARG A 7 -10.79 28.48 -15.24
N ARG A 8 -11.37 27.44 -15.84
CA ARG A 8 -10.64 26.22 -16.23
C ARG A 8 -9.40 26.59 -17.06
N ARG A 9 -8.21 26.11 -16.67
CA ARG A 9 -7.09 25.94 -17.60
C ARG A 9 -6.88 24.46 -17.83
N ARG A 10 -7.15 24.05 -19.07
CA ARG A 10 -6.69 22.79 -19.66
C ARG A 10 -5.16 22.79 -19.68
N LEU A 11 -4.55 21.72 -19.19
CA LEU A 11 -3.18 21.37 -19.56
C LEU A 11 -3.22 20.42 -20.78
N PRO A 12 -2.21 20.45 -21.65
CA PRO A 12 -2.27 19.81 -22.96
C PRO A 12 -1.99 18.30 -22.91
N ASN A 13 -2.68 17.58 -23.79
CA ASN A 13 -2.44 16.18 -24.17
C ASN A 13 -0.96 15.94 -24.49
N ASN A 14 -0.35 14.93 -23.88
CA ASN A 14 0.81 14.24 -24.42
C ASN A 14 0.35 12.88 -24.93
N ASP A 15 0.09 12.81 -26.24
CA ASP A 15 -0.16 11.55 -26.93
C ASP A 15 1.14 10.72 -27.04
N PRO A 16 1.07 9.39 -26.87
CA PRO A 16 2.20 8.49 -27.09
C PRO A 16 2.46 8.27 -28.60
N PRO A 17 3.71 8.03 -29.02
CA PRO A 17 4.02 7.82 -30.43
C PRO A 17 3.66 6.39 -30.87
N THR A 18 2.88 6.27 -31.94
CA THR A 18 2.75 5.06 -32.78
C THR A 18 2.58 5.49 -34.24
N PRO A 19 2.59 4.58 -35.23
CA PRO A 19 3.65 3.64 -35.63
C PRO A 19 3.88 3.70 -37.17
N SER A 20 5.00 3.23 -37.73
CA SER A 20 5.12 2.90 -39.18
C SER A 20 6.36 2.01 -39.48
N PRO A 21 6.52 1.40 -40.68
CA PRO A 21 5.93 0.11 -41.06
C PRO A 21 6.92 -0.84 -41.80
N SER A 22 6.62 -2.14 -41.92
CA SER A 22 6.93 -2.92 -43.15
C SER A 22 6.40 -4.37 -43.11
N LEU A 23 5.55 -4.65 -44.10
CA LEU A 23 4.94 -5.89 -44.60
C LEU A 23 5.97 -6.83 -45.32
N PRO A 24 5.56 -7.86 -46.11
CA PRO A 24 4.92 -9.13 -45.78
C PRO A 24 5.63 -10.32 -46.49
N LEU A 25 5.15 -11.58 -46.41
CA LEU A 25 5.30 -12.65 -47.42
C LEU A 25 4.41 -13.85 -47.00
N HIS A 26 3.25 -14.05 -47.64
CA HIS A 26 2.97 -14.94 -48.79
C HIS A 26 2.63 -16.40 -48.43
N GLN A 27 1.35 -16.73 -48.64
CA GLN A 27 0.83 -18.09 -48.86
C GLN A 27 1.09 -18.53 -50.30
N VAL A 28 1.51 -19.79 -50.49
CA VAL A 28 1.31 -20.56 -51.74
C VAL A 28 1.13 -22.05 -51.41
N HIS A 29 -0.05 -22.60 -51.70
CA HIS A 29 -0.27 -23.97 -52.21
C HIS A 29 -0.43 -23.84 -53.75
N PRO A 30 -0.19 -24.85 -54.63
CA PRO A 30 -0.73 -26.23 -54.53
C PRO A 30 0.11 -27.34 -55.23
N HIS A 31 -0.30 -28.61 -55.15
CA HIS A 31 -0.56 -29.50 -56.31
C HIS A 31 -0.81 -30.98 -55.93
N GLN A 32 -1.55 -31.67 -56.81
CA GLN A 32 -2.19 -32.98 -56.70
C GLN A 32 -1.32 -34.16 -57.23
N SER A 33 -1.52 -35.35 -56.60
CA SER A 33 -1.68 -36.74 -57.13
C SER A 33 -0.55 -37.38 -58.00
N PRO A 34 -0.51 -38.72 -58.30
CA PRO A 34 -1.54 -39.78 -58.10
C PRO A 34 -1.07 -41.24 -57.73
N SER A 35 -2.07 -42.10 -57.46
CA SER A 35 -2.28 -43.48 -58.00
C SER A 35 -1.87 -44.79 -57.27
N LEU A 36 -2.85 -45.72 -57.32
CA LEU A 36 -2.82 -47.21 -57.37
C LEU A 36 -2.43 -47.97 -56.08
N SER A 37 -2.96 -49.13 -55.69
CA SER A 37 -4.01 -50.11 -56.09
C SER A 37 -4.08 -51.12 -54.91
N THR A 38 -5.15 -51.79 -54.52
CA THR A 38 -5.83 -52.92 -55.19
C THR A 38 -7.07 -53.34 -54.39
N SER A 39 -8.04 -53.83 -55.15
CA SER A 39 -9.30 -54.51 -54.86
C SER A 39 -9.26 -55.77 -53.97
N GLN A 40 -10.35 -56.04 -53.24
CA GLN A 40 -11.08 -57.33 -53.33
C GLN A 40 -12.50 -57.28 -52.73
N TRP A 41 -13.37 -58.08 -53.35
CA TRP A 41 -14.83 -58.15 -53.23
C TRP A 41 -15.32 -59.06 -52.08
N LEU A 42 -16.54 -58.82 -51.54
CA LEU A 42 -17.73 -59.71 -51.65
C LEU A 42 -18.84 -59.42 -50.60
N LEU A 43 -20.01 -59.06 -51.14
CA LEU A 43 -21.40 -59.50 -50.86
C LEU A 43 -21.99 -59.64 -49.42
N SER A 44 -23.06 -58.86 -49.24
CA SER A 44 -24.41 -59.20 -48.75
C SER A 44 -24.63 -59.75 -47.33
N SER A 45 -25.46 -59.05 -46.54
CA SER A 45 -26.86 -59.45 -46.30
C SER A 45 -27.56 -58.45 -45.37
N SER A 46 -28.81 -58.17 -45.70
CA SER A 46 -29.78 -57.33 -45.01
C SER A 46 -30.38 -58.00 -43.77
N SER A 47 -30.47 -57.28 -42.65
CA SER A 47 -31.42 -57.51 -41.55
C SER A 47 -31.65 -56.22 -40.74
N TYR A 48 -32.83 -55.60 -40.85
CA TYR A 48 -33.42 -54.77 -39.78
C TYR A 48 -34.19 -55.73 -38.83
N PRO A 49 -34.56 -55.42 -37.56
CA PRO A 49 -34.81 -54.08 -36.99
C PRO A 49 -34.39 -53.88 -35.50
N SER A 50 -34.33 -52.62 -35.04
CA SER A 50 -35.04 -52.21 -33.81
C SER A 50 -34.98 -50.68 -33.63
N LEU A 51 -36.15 -50.12 -33.34
CA LEU A 51 -36.33 -48.77 -32.85
C LEU A 51 -35.72 -48.67 -31.44
N SER A 52 -34.58 -48.01 -31.33
CA SER A 52 -34.14 -47.40 -30.09
C SER A 52 -33.86 -45.95 -30.42
N SER A 53 -34.87 -45.11 -30.23
CA SER A 53 -34.71 -43.67 -30.16
C SER A 53 -33.78 -43.38 -28.99
N LEU A 54 -32.48 -43.33 -29.27
CA LEU A 54 -31.50 -42.74 -28.40
C LEU A 54 -31.87 -41.25 -28.36
N PHE A 55 -32.66 -40.85 -27.36
CA PHE A 55 -32.60 -39.48 -26.88
C PHE A 55 -31.16 -39.29 -26.41
N LEU A 56 -30.31 -38.78 -27.31
CA LEU A 56 -29.16 -38.01 -26.88
C LEU A 56 -29.75 -36.87 -26.04
N LEU A 57 -29.73 -37.06 -24.73
CA LEU A 57 -29.68 -35.93 -23.80
C LEU A 57 -28.43 -35.16 -24.22
N VAL A 58 -28.60 -34.22 -25.15
CA VAL A 58 -27.71 -33.08 -25.24
C VAL A 58 -27.78 -32.49 -23.85
N SER A 59 -26.74 -32.73 -23.05
CA SER A 59 -26.55 -31.99 -21.81
C SER A 59 -26.59 -30.53 -22.23
N SER A 60 -27.70 -29.87 -21.95
CA SER A 60 -27.82 -28.43 -22.11
C SER A 60 -26.69 -27.85 -21.27
N GLN A 61 -25.75 -27.15 -21.90
CA GLN A 61 -24.70 -26.48 -21.14
C GLN A 61 -25.36 -25.67 -20.02
N PRO A 62 -24.88 -25.77 -18.78
CA PRO A 62 -25.51 -25.13 -17.65
C PRO A 62 -25.57 -23.61 -17.86
N SER A 63 -26.76 -23.00 -17.86
CA SER A 63 -26.93 -21.55 -18.02
C SER A 63 -26.57 -20.80 -16.76
N THR A 64 -26.20 -19.53 -16.91
CA THR A 64 -26.10 -18.63 -15.77
C THR A 64 -27.45 -18.46 -15.14
N ASP A 65 -27.48 -18.35 -13.81
CA ASP A 65 -28.72 -18.10 -13.09
C ASP A 65 -29.41 -16.83 -13.64
N PRO A 66 -30.67 -16.89 -14.09
CA PRO A 66 -31.36 -15.73 -14.66
C PRO A 66 -31.41 -14.52 -13.72
N ALA A 67 -31.42 -14.75 -12.40
CA ALA A 67 -31.39 -13.67 -11.42
C ALA A 67 -30.04 -12.94 -11.40
N GLU A 68 -28.93 -13.68 -11.54
CA GLU A 68 -27.59 -13.11 -11.64
C GLU A 68 -27.38 -12.36 -12.96
N VAL A 69 -27.91 -12.90 -14.07
CA VAL A 69 -27.88 -12.20 -15.36
C VAL A 69 -28.64 -10.88 -15.29
N ALA A 70 -29.84 -10.87 -14.67
CA ALA A 70 -30.62 -9.65 -14.47
C ALA A 70 -29.89 -8.65 -13.55
N ALA A 71 -29.26 -9.14 -12.48
CA ALA A 71 -28.46 -8.33 -11.57
C ALA A 71 -27.27 -7.68 -12.28
N LEU A 72 -26.48 -8.44 -13.04
CA LEU A 72 -25.35 -7.91 -13.81
C LEU A 72 -25.80 -6.86 -14.83
N LYS A 73 -26.94 -7.06 -15.52
CA LYS A 73 -27.47 -6.06 -16.44
C LYS A 73 -27.81 -4.75 -15.75
N ALA A 74 -28.45 -4.81 -14.58
CA ALA A 74 -28.78 -3.64 -13.79
C ALA A 74 -27.51 -2.89 -13.34
N ILE A 75 -26.48 -3.62 -12.87
CA ILE A 75 -25.18 -3.04 -12.49
C ILE A 75 -24.52 -2.37 -13.70
N TRP A 76 -24.51 -3.04 -14.86
CA TRP A 76 -23.93 -2.48 -16.09
C TRP A 76 -24.63 -1.23 -16.57
N GLU A 77 -25.96 -1.20 -16.48
CA GLU A 77 -26.78 -0.05 -16.87
C GLU A 77 -26.56 1.13 -15.92
N GLU A 78 -26.60 0.90 -14.60
CA GLU A 78 -26.46 1.94 -13.59
C GLU A 78 -25.08 2.61 -13.60
N TRP A 79 -24.02 1.81 -13.80
CA TRP A 79 -22.65 2.32 -13.90
C TRP A 79 -22.21 2.65 -15.33
N GLY A 80 -23.07 2.46 -16.34
CA GLY A 80 -22.74 2.75 -17.73
C GLY A 80 -21.53 1.96 -18.27
N LEU A 81 -21.38 0.70 -17.84
CA LEU A 81 -20.20 -0.11 -18.14
C LEU A 81 -20.19 -0.63 -19.58
N GLY A 82 -18.99 -0.68 -20.16
CA GLY A 82 -18.71 -1.33 -21.44
C GLY A 82 -18.15 -2.75 -21.30
N GLY A 83 -17.57 -3.28 -22.37
CA GLY A 83 -16.75 -4.50 -22.37
C GLY A 83 -17.52 -5.83 -22.43
N TRP A 84 -18.65 -5.95 -21.74
CA TRP A 84 -19.53 -7.11 -21.83
C TRP A 84 -20.72 -6.84 -22.77
N ASN A 85 -20.95 -7.76 -23.72
CA ASN A 85 -22.15 -7.74 -24.54
C ASN A 85 -23.33 -8.34 -23.74
N THR A 86 -24.20 -7.48 -23.21
CA THR A 86 -25.35 -7.86 -22.37
C THR A 86 -26.41 -8.73 -23.07
N ALA A 87 -26.32 -8.89 -24.41
CA ALA A 87 -27.15 -9.84 -25.15
C ALA A 87 -26.67 -11.30 -25.01
N VAL A 88 -25.44 -11.52 -24.55
CA VAL A 88 -24.81 -12.84 -24.41
C VAL A 88 -24.80 -13.24 -22.93
N ASP A 89 -25.00 -14.54 -22.68
CA ASP A 89 -24.86 -15.11 -21.33
C ASP A 89 -23.41 -14.88 -20.83
N PRO A 90 -23.25 -14.21 -19.66
CA PRO A 90 -21.94 -13.72 -19.20
C PRO A 90 -20.93 -14.84 -18.90
N CYS A 91 -21.40 -16.07 -18.66
CA CYS A 91 -20.55 -17.20 -18.28
C CYS A 91 -20.38 -18.24 -19.40
N LYS A 92 -20.96 -18.02 -20.59
CA LYS A 92 -21.02 -19.03 -21.67
C LYS A 92 -20.28 -18.66 -22.95
N ASP A 93 -19.75 -17.46 -23.08
CA ASP A 93 -18.96 -17.11 -24.26
C ASP A 93 -17.56 -17.73 -24.14
N PRO A 94 -17.19 -18.74 -24.96
CA PRO A 94 -15.86 -19.33 -24.93
C PRO A 94 -14.75 -18.34 -25.33
N ASN A 95 -15.12 -17.20 -25.93
CA ASN A 95 -14.23 -16.10 -26.27
C ASN A 95 -14.53 -14.85 -25.42
N ALA A 96 -15.13 -15.01 -24.23
CA ALA A 96 -15.46 -13.93 -23.30
C ALA A 96 -14.24 -13.08 -22.98
N LYS A 97 -14.14 -11.89 -23.60
CA LYS A 97 -13.04 -10.95 -23.35
C LYS A 97 -13.04 -10.38 -21.93
N TRP A 98 -14.17 -10.48 -21.23
CA TRP A 98 -14.38 -10.02 -19.86
C TRP A 98 -14.07 -11.10 -18.80
N SER A 99 -13.71 -12.32 -19.18
CA SER A 99 -13.45 -13.42 -18.22
C SER A 99 -12.01 -13.54 -17.69
N PRO A 100 -10.95 -13.30 -18.50
CA PRO A 100 -9.57 -13.43 -18.05
C PRO A 100 -9.24 -12.54 -16.84
N ASP A 101 -8.25 -12.93 -16.05
CA ASP A 101 -7.82 -12.18 -14.85
C ASP A 101 -7.37 -10.74 -15.16
N SER A 102 -6.86 -10.51 -16.38
CA SER A 102 -6.47 -9.19 -16.87
C SER A 102 -7.64 -8.30 -17.30
N ALA A 103 -8.86 -8.84 -17.42
CA ALA A 103 -10.02 -8.09 -17.88
C ALA A 103 -10.46 -7.01 -16.87
N ASN A 104 -11.04 -5.93 -17.40
CA ASN A 104 -11.62 -4.85 -16.62
C ASN A 104 -12.63 -4.06 -17.49
N PRO A 105 -13.94 -4.09 -17.22
CA PRO A 105 -14.59 -4.90 -16.18
C PRO A 105 -14.37 -6.41 -16.36
N ARG A 106 -14.38 -7.17 -15.26
CA ARG A 106 -14.28 -8.64 -15.28
C ARG A 106 -15.56 -9.27 -14.74
N ILE A 107 -16.03 -10.33 -15.41
CA ILE A 107 -17.01 -11.28 -14.89
C ILE A 107 -16.40 -12.67 -15.06
N ALA A 108 -16.21 -13.41 -13.96
CA ALA A 108 -15.83 -14.82 -14.01
C ALA A 108 -16.83 -15.67 -13.22
N CYS A 109 -16.98 -16.92 -13.66
CA CYS A 109 -18.03 -17.80 -13.18
C CYS A 109 -17.50 -19.20 -12.88
N ASP A 110 -18.18 -19.90 -11.98
CA ASP A 110 -18.07 -21.34 -11.82
C ASP A 110 -19.28 -22.00 -12.48
N CYS A 111 -19.03 -22.91 -13.43
CA CYS A 111 -20.04 -23.61 -14.22
C CYS A 111 -20.12 -25.12 -13.92
N SER A 112 -19.82 -25.52 -12.69
CA SER A 112 -19.84 -26.93 -12.27
C SER A 112 -21.21 -27.64 -12.45
N VAL A 113 -22.33 -26.97 -12.13
CA VAL A 113 -23.70 -27.54 -12.29
C VAL A 113 -24.69 -26.53 -12.87
N THR A 114 -24.72 -25.31 -12.31
CA THR A 114 -25.37 -24.12 -12.88
C THR A 114 -24.28 -23.05 -12.90
N CYS A 115 -24.18 -22.25 -13.96
CA CYS A 115 -23.18 -21.17 -13.96
C CYS A 115 -23.55 -20.13 -12.90
N ARG A 116 -22.58 -19.79 -12.06
CA ARG A 116 -22.68 -18.82 -10.97
C ARG A 116 -21.58 -17.79 -11.08
N VAL A 117 -21.91 -16.52 -10.93
CA VAL A 117 -20.93 -15.43 -10.94
C VAL A 117 -20.14 -15.46 -9.64
N THR A 118 -18.83 -15.72 -9.76
CA THR A 118 -17.93 -15.85 -8.61
C THR A 118 -16.94 -14.70 -8.49
N HIS A 119 -16.66 -13.98 -9.58
CA HIS A 119 -15.76 -12.83 -9.57
C HIS A 119 -16.38 -11.66 -10.33
N LEU A 120 -16.33 -10.48 -9.72
CA LEU A 120 -16.69 -9.21 -10.36
C LEU A 120 -15.60 -8.18 -10.09
N LYS A 121 -15.05 -7.58 -11.16
CA LYS A 121 -14.07 -6.49 -11.07
C LYS A 121 -14.53 -5.30 -11.88
N VAL A 122 -14.59 -4.14 -11.24
CA VAL A 122 -14.82 -2.83 -11.83
C VAL A 122 -13.82 -1.90 -11.16
N TYR A 123 -12.60 -1.82 -11.68
CA TYR A 123 -11.46 -1.17 -11.01
C TYR A 123 -10.93 -0.01 -11.85
N ALA A 124 -10.69 1.18 -11.29
CA ALA A 124 -10.10 2.29 -12.06
C ALA A 124 -10.85 2.63 -13.36
N LEU A 125 -12.19 2.69 -13.29
CA LEU A 125 -13.08 3.02 -14.41
C LEU A 125 -13.88 4.31 -14.19
N ASP A 126 -13.55 5.07 -13.15
CA ASP A 126 -14.22 6.31 -12.77
C ASP A 126 -15.74 6.15 -12.57
N VAL A 127 -16.20 4.96 -12.18
CA VAL A 127 -17.63 4.75 -11.92
C VAL A 127 -18.07 5.52 -10.69
N SER A 128 -19.26 6.10 -10.76
CA SER A 128 -19.81 7.02 -9.76
C SER A 128 -21.20 6.58 -9.30
N GLY A 129 -21.64 7.12 -8.16
CA GLY A 129 -22.92 6.76 -7.55
C GLY A 129 -22.76 5.73 -6.43
N ALA A 130 -23.88 5.24 -5.92
CA ALA A 130 -23.89 4.22 -4.90
C ALA A 130 -23.50 2.85 -5.46
N ILE A 131 -23.20 1.91 -4.57
CA ILE A 131 -23.10 0.49 -4.93
C ILE A 131 -24.52 -0.02 -5.22
N PRO A 132 -24.84 -0.51 -6.44
CA PRO A 132 -26.17 -0.95 -6.82
C PRO A 132 -26.68 -2.08 -5.93
N GLU A 133 -27.93 -1.99 -5.47
CA GLU A 133 -28.57 -3.06 -4.68
C GLU A 133 -28.57 -4.42 -5.42
N ALA A 134 -28.61 -4.37 -6.75
CA ALA A 134 -28.57 -5.56 -7.60
C ALA A 134 -27.29 -6.40 -7.36
N LEU A 135 -26.18 -5.79 -6.95
CA LEU A 135 -24.92 -6.50 -6.67
C LEU A 135 -25.08 -7.57 -5.61
N PHE A 136 -25.91 -7.33 -4.59
CA PHE A 136 -26.10 -8.25 -3.47
C PHE A 136 -26.94 -9.48 -3.83
N LYS A 137 -27.45 -9.56 -5.07
CA LYS A 137 -28.10 -10.78 -5.61
C LYS A 137 -27.08 -11.82 -6.09
N LEU A 138 -25.80 -11.45 -6.24
CA LEU A 138 -24.73 -12.33 -6.69
C LEU A 138 -24.15 -13.12 -5.49
N THR A 139 -24.97 -13.94 -4.84
CA THR A 139 -24.65 -14.55 -3.53
C THR A 139 -23.49 -15.55 -3.56
N GLU A 140 -23.09 -16.01 -4.75
CA GLU A 140 -21.94 -16.90 -4.96
C GLU A 140 -20.63 -16.15 -5.21
N LEU A 141 -20.62 -14.81 -5.12
CA LEU A 141 -19.40 -14.01 -5.24
C LEU A 141 -18.35 -14.41 -4.19
N MET A 142 -17.14 -14.64 -4.68
CA MET A 142 -15.93 -14.94 -3.91
C MET A 142 -14.93 -13.78 -3.99
N ASP A 143 -14.93 -13.03 -5.09
CA ASP A 143 -14.04 -11.89 -5.32
C ASP A 143 -14.83 -10.70 -5.87
N LEU A 144 -14.83 -9.60 -5.12
CA LEU A 144 -15.40 -8.34 -5.53
C LEU A 144 -14.34 -7.23 -5.42
N ASN A 145 -13.95 -6.68 -6.57
CA ASN A 145 -13.03 -5.56 -6.64
C ASN A 145 -13.68 -4.34 -7.30
N LEU A 146 -14.00 -3.35 -6.47
CA LEU A 146 -14.56 -2.05 -6.84
C LEU A 146 -13.58 -0.90 -6.57
N GLY A 147 -12.30 -1.21 -6.34
CA GLY A 147 -11.31 -0.22 -5.90
C GLY A 147 -10.98 0.83 -6.97
N GLN A 148 -10.48 1.98 -6.52
CA GLN A 148 -10.05 3.09 -7.37
C GLN A 148 -11.17 3.59 -8.30
N ASN A 149 -12.31 3.97 -7.74
CA ASN A 149 -13.38 4.64 -8.49
C ASN A 149 -13.83 5.89 -7.72
N VAL A 150 -15.01 6.42 -8.05
CA VAL A 150 -15.62 7.56 -7.37
C VAL A 150 -16.99 7.18 -6.78
N LEU A 151 -17.12 5.93 -6.33
CA LEU A 151 -18.33 5.42 -5.66
C LEU A 151 -18.58 6.21 -4.37
N ASN A 152 -19.84 6.45 -4.04
CA ASN A 152 -20.25 7.24 -2.88
C ASN A 152 -21.45 6.63 -2.16
N GLY A 153 -21.91 7.30 -1.10
CA GLY A 153 -22.97 6.75 -0.24
C GLY A 153 -22.45 5.66 0.71
N PRO A 154 -23.35 5.03 1.48
CA PRO A 154 -22.98 4.02 2.46
C PRO A 154 -22.67 2.66 1.84
N LEU A 155 -21.84 1.86 2.53
CA LEU A 155 -21.78 0.41 2.28
C LEU A 155 -23.02 -0.24 2.91
N PRO A 156 -23.96 -0.79 2.12
CA PRO A 156 -25.23 -1.26 2.65
C PRO A 156 -25.08 -2.58 3.43
N PRO A 157 -25.92 -2.84 4.45
CA PRO A 157 -25.89 -4.07 5.27
C PRO A 157 -25.97 -5.37 4.47
N GLU A 158 -26.61 -5.33 3.30
CA GLU A 158 -26.77 -6.45 2.37
C GLU A 158 -25.43 -7.04 1.92
N ILE A 159 -24.31 -6.32 2.09
CA ILE A 159 -22.96 -6.88 1.90
C ILE A 159 -22.76 -8.18 2.70
N GLY A 160 -23.37 -8.30 3.88
CA GLY A 160 -23.29 -9.50 4.72
C GLY A 160 -23.99 -10.75 4.14
N THR A 161 -24.75 -10.60 3.06
CA THR A 161 -25.40 -11.74 2.35
C THR A 161 -24.43 -12.49 1.44
N LEU A 162 -23.30 -11.89 1.07
CA LEU A 162 -22.28 -12.46 0.18
C LEU A 162 -21.40 -13.49 0.91
N SER A 163 -22.01 -14.47 1.56
CA SER A 163 -21.34 -15.40 2.50
C SER A 163 -20.16 -16.19 1.92
N LYS A 164 -20.03 -16.28 0.59
CA LYS A 164 -18.91 -16.94 -0.11
C LYS A 164 -17.69 -16.03 -0.33
N MET A 165 -17.79 -14.76 0.03
CA MET A 165 -16.76 -13.75 -0.21
C MET A 165 -15.43 -14.14 0.45
N GLN A 166 -14.35 -14.03 -0.32
CA GLN A 166 -12.97 -14.27 0.09
C GLN A 166 -12.13 -13.00 -0.08
N TYR A 167 -12.37 -12.22 -1.14
CA TYR A 167 -11.64 -11.00 -1.45
C TYR A 167 -12.62 -9.86 -1.68
N LEU A 168 -12.59 -8.85 -0.80
CA LEU A 168 -13.41 -7.65 -0.93
C LEU A 168 -12.50 -6.41 -0.96
N SER A 169 -12.48 -5.72 -2.11
CA SER A 169 -11.71 -4.50 -2.32
C SER A 169 -12.63 -3.34 -2.70
N LEU A 170 -12.71 -2.36 -1.80
CA LEU A 170 -13.51 -1.13 -1.91
C LEU A 170 -12.65 0.14 -1.81
N GLY A 171 -11.32 -0.01 -1.72
CA GLY A 171 -10.43 1.10 -1.41
C GLY A 171 -10.34 2.16 -2.51
N ILE A 172 -9.94 3.38 -2.15
CA ILE A 172 -9.83 4.53 -3.07
C ILE A 172 -11.17 4.81 -3.74
N ASN A 173 -12.15 5.21 -2.91
CA ASN A 173 -13.49 5.64 -3.32
C ASN A 173 -13.93 6.80 -2.40
N ASN A 174 -15.18 7.23 -2.52
CA ASN A 174 -15.80 8.23 -1.65
C ASN A 174 -16.98 7.61 -0.84
N LEU A 175 -16.87 6.32 -0.48
CA LEU A 175 -17.87 5.64 0.36
C LEU A 175 -17.89 6.31 1.73
N SER A 176 -19.07 6.36 2.35
CA SER A 176 -19.32 7.16 3.55
C SER A 176 -20.25 6.45 4.54
N GLY A 177 -20.61 7.11 5.64
CA GLY A 177 -21.43 6.50 6.68
C GLY A 177 -20.65 5.48 7.52
N PRO A 178 -21.33 4.69 8.37
CA PRO A 178 -20.67 3.69 9.20
C PRO A 178 -20.29 2.44 8.42
N VAL A 179 -19.24 1.74 8.86
CA VAL A 179 -18.97 0.38 8.41
C VAL A 179 -20.08 -0.54 8.97
N PRO A 180 -20.82 -1.30 8.14
CA PRO A 180 -21.94 -2.10 8.61
C PRO A 180 -21.46 -3.31 9.44
N PRO A 181 -22.06 -3.60 10.61
CA PRO A 181 -21.77 -4.80 11.40
C PRO A 181 -21.93 -6.12 10.63
N ASP A 182 -22.84 -6.15 9.65
CA ASP A 182 -23.10 -7.30 8.78
C ASP A 182 -21.89 -7.75 7.97
N LEU A 183 -20.88 -6.88 7.80
CA LEU A 183 -19.60 -7.27 7.20
C LEU A 183 -18.93 -8.42 7.98
N GLY A 184 -19.20 -8.53 9.28
CA GLY A 184 -18.76 -9.65 10.12
C GLY A 184 -19.39 -11.00 9.80
N ASN A 185 -20.40 -11.07 8.91
CA ASN A 185 -20.99 -12.33 8.44
C ASN A 185 -20.14 -13.01 7.36
N LEU A 186 -19.18 -12.29 6.76
CA LEU A 186 -18.34 -12.79 5.67
C LEU A 186 -17.17 -13.63 6.19
N THR A 187 -17.46 -14.70 6.94
CA THR A 187 -16.48 -15.49 7.70
C THR A 187 -15.42 -16.23 6.85
N HIS A 188 -15.62 -16.28 5.53
CA HIS A 188 -14.67 -16.80 4.55
C HIS A 188 -13.68 -15.74 4.00
N LEU A 189 -13.81 -14.46 4.40
CA LEU A 189 -12.91 -13.39 3.97
C LEU A 189 -11.46 -13.71 4.32
N ILE A 190 -10.61 -13.61 3.31
CA ILE A 190 -9.15 -13.72 3.36
C ILE A 190 -8.54 -12.32 3.31
N SER A 191 -9.09 -11.44 2.48
CA SER A 191 -8.63 -10.06 2.33
C SER A 191 -9.79 -9.08 2.32
N LEU A 192 -9.71 -8.06 3.18
CA LEU A 192 -10.65 -6.96 3.25
C LEU A 192 -9.90 -5.65 3.09
N SER A 193 -10.28 -4.87 2.08
CA SER A 193 -9.77 -3.52 1.86
C SER A 193 -10.91 -2.53 1.70
N PHE A 194 -10.91 -1.50 2.54
CA PHE A 194 -11.77 -0.33 2.38
C PHE A 194 -11.02 0.99 2.62
N SER A 195 -9.68 0.95 2.53
CA SER A 195 -8.79 2.10 2.69
C SER A 195 -9.16 3.29 1.79
N SER A 196 -8.78 4.49 2.18
CA SER A 196 -8.96 5.71 1.38
C SER A 196 -10.44 5.90 0.98
N ASN A 197 -11.29 6.03 2.00
CA ASN A 197 -12.72 6.31 1.90
C ASN A 197 -13.11 7.32 2.99
N SER A 198 -14.37 7.76 2.99
CA SER A 198 -14.91 8.74 3.94
C SER A 198 -15.88 8.10 4.94
N PHE A 199 -15.58 6.89 5.44
CA PHE A 199 -16.39 6.27 6.49
C PHE A 199 -16.35 7.09 7.78
N SER A 200 -17.24 6.77 8.71
CA SER A 200 -17.42 7.48 9.97
C SER A 200 -17.80 6.53 11.10
N GLY A 201 -17.67 6.97 12.34
CA GLY A 201 -18.02 6.16 13.51
C GLY A 201 -16.98 5.09 13.81
N THR A 202 -17.35 4.11 14.65
CA THR A 202 -16.43 3.09 15.16
C THR A 202 -16.32 1.88 14.25
N LEU A 203 -15.18 1.18 14.29
CA LEU A 203 -15.09 -0.17 13.72
C LEU A 203 -16.09 -1.11 14.43
N PRO A 204 -16.91 -1.88 13.69
CA PRO A 204 -17.82 -2.85 14.28
C PRO A 204 -17.05 -3.98 14.98
N ARG A 205 -17.50 -4.35 16.17
CA ARG A 205 -16.93 -5.48 16.93
C ARG A 205 -17.08 -6.81 16.18
N GLU A 206 -18.10 -6.91 15.33
CA GLU A 206 -18.43 -8.07 14.51
C GLU A 206 -17.32 -8.43 13.53
N LEU A 207 -16.43 -7.49 13.18
CA LEU A 207 -15.23 -7.79 12.38
C LEU A 207 -14.33 -8.82 13.07
N GLY A 208 -14.38 -8.96 14.40
CA GLY A 208 -13.69 -10.02 15.14
C GLY A 208 -14.13 -11.45 14.76
N LYS A 209 -15.27 -11.62 14.07
CA LYS A 209 -15.76 -12.92 13.58
C LYS A 209 -15.04 -13.41 12.31
N LEU A 210 -14.28 -12.55 11.64
CA LEU A 210 -13.59 -12.85 10.37
C LEU A 210 -12.34 -13.70 10.61
N THR A 211 -12.50 -14.89 11.20
CA THR A 211 -11.39 -15.75 11.66
C THR A 211 -10.51 -16.30 10.52
N SER A 212 -10.99 -16.22 9.27
CA SER A 212 -10.22 -16.56 8.07
C SER A 212 -9.31 -15.42 7.58
N LEU A 213 -9.48 -14.20 8.09
CA LEU A 213 -8.88 -12.99 7.55
C LEU A 213 -7.36 -13.00 7.72
N GLU A 214 -6.66 -12.78 6.61
CA GLU A 214 -5.20 -12.68 6.55
C GLU A 214 -4.73 -11.25 6.30
N GLN A 215 -5.54 -10.43 5.60
CA GLN A 215 -5.16 -9.07 5.22
C GLN A 215 -6.30 -8.09 5.52
N LEU A 216 -5.99 -7.05 6.28
CA LEU A 216 -6.93 -5.98 6.61
C LEU A 216 -6.29 -4.63 6.27
N TYR A 217 -6.86 -3.95 5.28
CA TYR A 217 -6.44 -2.62 4.81
C TYR A 217 -7.55 -1.61 5.08
N ILE A 218 -7.30 -0.71 6.04
CA ILE A 218 -8.25 0.30 6.50
C ILE A 218 -7.61 1.68 6.66
N ASP A 219 -6.44 1.93 6.06
CA ASP A 219 -5.79 3.24 6.13
C ASP A 219 -6.69 4.34 5.57
N SER A 220 -6.60 5.56 6.11
CA SER A 220 -7.31 6.74 5.57
C SER A 220 -8.81 6.48 5.33
N SER A 221 -9.47 5.76 6.24
CA SER A 221 -10.87 5.34 6.05
C SER A 221 -11.87 6.21 6.80
N GLY A 222 -11.41 7.10 7.69
CA GLY A 222 -12.27 7.96 8.52
C GLY A 222 -12.90 7.26 9.73
N VAL A 223 -12.56 6.00 9.98
CA VAL A 223 -13.02 5.27 11.18
C VAL A 223 -12.40 5.86 12.44
N SER A 224 -13.14 5.78 13.54
CA SER A 224 -12.86 6.51 14.79
C SER A 224 -13.05 5.65 16.04
N GLY A 225 -12.71 6.20 17.21
CA GLY A 225 -12.94 5.55 18.51
C GLY A 225 -11.90 4.47 18.82
N GLU A 226 -12.20 3.61 19.79
CA GLU A 226 -11.25 2.55 20.19
C GLU A 226 -11.20 1.40 19.18
N ILE A 227 -10.02 0.78 19.06
CA ILE A 227 -9.85 -0.48 18.31
C ILE A 227 -10.54 -1.61 19.10
N PRO A 228 -11.57 -2.29 18.55
CA PRO A 228 -12.35 -3.28 19.30
C PRO A 228 -11.53 -4.48 19.78
N GLN A 229 -11.74 -4.89 21.03
CA GLN A 229 -11.06 -6.04 21.65
C GLN A 229 -11.37 -7.37 20.92
N GLU A 230 -12.51 -7.46 20.26
CA GLU A 230 -12.96 -8.61 19.48
C GLU A 230 -12.04 -8.93 18.30
N LEU A 231 -11.27 -7.95 17.80
CA LEU A 231 -10.25 -8.19 16.76
C LEU A 231 -9.13 -9.14 17.24
N ALA A 232 -9.05 -9.44 18.53
CA ALA A 232 -8.21 -10.51 19.06
C ALA A 232 -8.52 -11.89 18.45
N GLY A 233 -9.70 -12.09 17.86
CA GLY A 233 -10.12 -13.30 17.16
C GLY A 233 -9.44 -13.55 15.80
N LEU A 234 -8.80 -12.54 15.21
CA LEU A 234 -8.20 -12.58 13.87
C LEU A 234 -6.85 -13.31 13.85
N LYS A 235 -6.79 -14.56 14.31
CA LYS A 235 -5.53 -15.32 14.52
C LYS A 235 -4.75 -15.63 13.24
N ARG A 236 -5.37 -15.50 12.07
CA ARG A 236 -4.72 -15.70 10.77
C ARG A 236 -4.16 -14.40 10.17
N LEU A 237 -4.36 -13.25 10.82
CA LEU A 237 -3.95 -11.97 10.30
C LEU A 237 -2.43 -11.90 10.11
N LYS A 238 -2.02 -11.52 8.91
CA LYS A 238 -0.64 -11.34 8.45
C LYS A 238 -0.35 -9.87 8.21
N ILE A 239 -1.32 -9.13 7.66
CA ILE A 239 -1.17 -7.72 7.31
C ILE A 239 -2.28 -6.92 7.98
N LEU A 240 -1.89 -5.88 8.72
CA LEU A 240 -2.80 -4.88 9.27
C LEU A 240 -2.28 -3.49 8.94
N TRP A 241 -2.95 -2.80 8.03
CA TRP A 241 -2.70 -1.39 7.77
C TRP A 241 -3.92 -0.57 8.20
N ALA A 242 -3.71 0.29 9.19
CA ALA A 242 -4.76 1.06 9.85
C ALA A 242 -4.35 2.50 10.17
N SER A 243 -3.37 3.02 9.43
CA SER A 243 -2.83 4.37 9.59
C SER A 243 -3.83 5.43 9.15
N ASP A 244 -3.61 6.67 9.55
CA ASP A 244 -4.40 7.82 9.12
C ASP A 244 -5.90 7.64 9.41
N ASN A 245 -6.23 7.35 10.66
CA ASN A 245 -7.61 7.18 11.13
C ASN A 245 -7.80 7.94 12.45
N LEU A 246 -9.04 8.10 12.85
CA LEU A 246 -9.44 8.81 14.07
C LEU A 246 -9.47 7.87 15.29
N PHE A 247 -8.61 6.83 15.32
CA PHE A 247 -8.56 5.89 16.44
C PHE A 247 -8.08 6.57 17.72
N THR A 248 -8.81 6.36 18.81
CA THR A 248 -8.54 6.93 20.15
C THR A 248 -8.30 5.82 21.18
N GLY A 249 -7.94 6.21 22.39
CA GLY A 249 -7.69 5.27 23.49
C GLY A 249 -6.34 4.58 23.34
N LYS A 250 -6.12 3.50 24.09
CA LYS A 250 -4.80 2.83 24.14
C LYS A 250 -4.59 1.93 22.93
N LEU A 251 -3.34 1.82 22.47
CA LEU A 251 -2.92 0.75 21.56
C LEU A 251 -3.20 -0.62 22.21
N PRO A 252 -4.07 -1.47 21.65
CA PRO A 252 -4.50 -2.67 22.36
C PRO A 252 -3.42 -3.74 22.50
N GLY A 253 -3.21 -4.22 23.73
CA GLY A 253 -2.23 -5.27 24.01
C GLY A 253 -2.53 -6.61 23.34
N PHE A 254 -3.77 -6.88 22.91
CA PHE A 254 -4.13 -8.12 22.24
C PHE A 254 -3.46 -8.28 20.87
N ILE A 255 -3.00 -7.19 20.24
CA ILE A 255 -2.28 -7.24 18.96
C ILE A 255 -1.05 -8.13 19.09
N GLY A 256 -0.38 -8.14 20.25
CA GLY A 256 0.71 -9.08 20.57
C GLY A 256 0.34 -10.57 20.51
N SER A 257 -0.95 -10.91 20.51
CA SER A 257 -1.42 -12.31 20.34
C SER A 257 -1.63 -12.71 18.87
N LEU A 258 -1.45 -11.78 17.92
CA LEU A 258 -1.58 -12.01 16.48
C LEU A 258 -0.21 -12.38 15.88
N THR A 259 0.38 -13.47 16.37
CA THR A 259 1.78 -13.87 16.09
C THR A 259 2.07 -14.28 14.64
N ASN A 260 1.07 -14.21 13.76
CA ASN A 260 1.22 -14.39 12.31
C ASN A 260 1.47 -13.07 11.55
N LEU A 261 1.39 -11.92 12.24
CA LEU A 261 1.65 -10.63 11.63
C LEU A 261 3.08 -10.54 11.05
N ILE A 262 3.15 -10.07 9.81
CA ILE A 262 4.37 -9.78 9.05
C ILE A 262 4.50 -8.29 8.70
N ASP A 263 3.37 -7.58 8.62
CA ASP A 263 3.31 -6.14 8.34
C ASP A 263 2.23 -5.49 9.23
N LEU A 264 2.63 -4.52 10.05
CA LEU A 264 1.78 -3.79 10.98
C LEU A 264 2.03 -2.29 10.86
N ARG A 265 1.00 -1.54 10.44
CA ARG A 265 1.07 -0.09 10.26
C ARG A 265 -0.08 0.61 10.97
N ILE A 266 0.27 1.42 11.97
CA ILE A 266 -0.66 2.24 12.75
C ILE A 266 0.05 3.57 13.07
N GLN A 267 -0.02 4.53 12.15
CA GLN A 267 0.54 5.87 12.28
C GLN A 267 -0.54 6.92 12.01
N GLY A 268 -0.35 8.18 12.37
CA GLY A 268 -1.33 9.24 12.12
C GLY A 268 -2.68 8.94 12.77
N THR A 269 -2.67 8.57 14.05
CA THR A 269 -3.88 8.31 14.85
C THR A 269 -3.88 9.16 16.12
N LEU A 270 -4.94 9.06 16.92
CA LEU A 270 -5.04 9.70 18.24
C LEU A 270 -4.80 8.67 19.37
N LEU A 271 -4.08 7.59 19.07
CA LEU A 271 -3.81 6.53 20.02
C LEU A 271 -2.85 7.00 21.13
N GLU A 272 -3.07 6.44 22.31
CA GLU A 272 -2.27 6.68 23.49
C GLU A 272 -1.27 5.54 23.70
N GLY A 273 -0.08 5.92 24.17
CA GLY A 273 0.92 4.98 24.65
C GLY A 273 0.59 4.40 26.03
N PRO A 274 1.48 3.54 26.57
CA PRO A 274 2.71 3.08 25.93
C PRO A 274 2.43 1.95 24.93
N ILE A 275 3.42 1.67 24.06
CA ILE A 275 3.40 0.47 23.21
C ILE A 275 3.38 -0.76 24.14
N PRO A 276 2.40 -1.67 24.02
CA PRO A 276 2.29 -2.82 24.91
C PRO A 276 3.48 -3.77 24.81
N SER A 277 4.01 -4.22 25.95
CA SER A 277 5.13 -5.18 25.99
C SER A 277 4.80 -6.53 25.35
N SER A 278 3.52 -6.87 25.20
CA SER A 278 3.05 -8.06 24.48
C SER A 278 3.46 -8.07 23.01
N PHE A 279 3.83 -6.92 22.42
CA PHE A 279 4.32 -6.84 21.04
C PHE A 279 5.65 -7.58 20.84
N SER A 280 6.39 -7.85 21.92
CA SER A 280 7.59 -8.70 21.89
C SER A 280 7.35 -10.12 21.37
N ALA A 281 6.09 -10.59 21.34
CA ALA A 281 5.71 -11.88 20.77
C ALA A 281 5.60 -11.87 19.23
N LEU A 282 5.64 -10.70 18.57
CA LEU A 282 5.43 -10.54 17.13
C LEU A 282 6.72 -10.75 16.32
N THR A 283 7.43 -11.84 16.57
CA THR A 283 8.78 -12.09 16.02
C THR A 283 8.82 -12.35 14.51
N LYS A 284 7.67 -12.50 13.86
CA LYS A 284 7.54 -12.62 12.39
C LYS A 284 7.45 -11.28 11.66
N LEU A 285 7.29 -10.17 12.39
CA LEU A 285 7.17 -8.85 11.78
C LEU A 285 8.41 -8.52 10.95
N SER A 286 8.15 -8.09 9.72
CA SER A 286 9.14 -7.62 8.75
C SER A 286 9.02 -6.12 8.48
N ASP A 287 7.81 -5.56 8.59
CA ASP A 287 7.53 -4.13 8.53
C ASP A 287 6.69 -3.75 9.77
N LEU A 288 7.26 -2.90 10.63
CA LEU A 288 6.59 -2.36 11.80
C LEU A 288 6.64 -0.84 11.75
N ARG A 289 5.47 -0.22 11.61
CA ARG A 289 5.32 1.23 11.65
C ARG A 289 4.27 1.63 12.67
N LEU A 290 4.73 2.21 13.75
CA LEU A 290 3.88 2.78 14.79
C LEU A 290 4.25 4.24 14.97
N GLY A 291 3.28 5.10 15.25
CA GLY A 291 3.56 6.53 15.29
C GLY A 291 2.50 7.36 15.99
N ASP A 292 2.92 8.56 16.37
CA ASP A 292 2.04 9.64 16.84
C ASP A 292 1.32 9.35 18.15
N PHE A 293 1.97 8.59 19.04
CA PHE A 293 1.39 8.23 20.34
C PHE A 293 1.46 9.38 21.36
N THR A 294 0.38 9.52 22.13
CA THR A 294 0.29 10.53 23.20
C THR A 294 0.29 9.90 24.61
N ASN A 295 0.19 10.74 25.64
CA ASN A 295 0.11 10.44 27.07
C ASN A 295 1.30 9.73 27.76
N ALA A 296 1.76 8.58 27.30
CA ALA A 296 2.79 7.79 27.99
C ALA A 296 3.99 7.47 27.11
N ASP A 297 5.16 7.41 27.75
CA ASP A 297 6.43 7.10 27.08
C ASP A 297 6.60 5.59 26.95
N SER A 298 7.26 5.16 25.86
CA SER A 298 7.61 3.76 25.62
C SER A 298 9.13 3.57 25.60
N SER A 299 9.60 2.33 25.67
CA SER A 299 11.01 1.98 25.46
C SER A 299 11.14 1.04 24.25
N LEU A 300 12.37 0.85 23.77
CA LEU A 300 12.69 -0.11 22.71
C LEU A 300 12.86 -1.55 23.21
N SER A 301 12.55 -1.87 24.47
CA SER A 301 12.77 -3.23 24.99
C SER A 301 11.84 -4.28 24.36
N PHE A 302 10.68 -3.88 23.81
CA PHE A 302 9.76 -4.83 23.20
C PHE A 302 10.27 -5.41 21.87
N ILE A 303 11.23 -4.74 21.20
CA ILE A 303 11.73 -5.18 19.89
C ILE A 303 12.93 -6.12 19.96
N GLU A 304 13.50 -6.39 21.14
CA GLU A 304 14.79 -7.11 21.29
C GLU A 304 14.86 -8.46 20.55
N ASN A 305 13.74 -9.16 20.38
CA ASN A 305 13.69 -10.46 19.70
C ASN A 305 13.15 -10.41 18.26
N MET A 306 12.94 -9.22 17.69
CA MET A 306 12.30 -9.01 16.39
C MET A 306 13.32 -8.92 15.25
N THR A 307 14.22 -9.90 15.16
CA THR A 307 15.34 -9.94 14.18
C THR A 307 14.89 -10.12 12.72
N SER A 308 13.62 -10.44 12.49
CA SER A 308 12.98 -10.50 11.17
C SER A 308 12.73 -9.11 10.56
N LEU A 309 12.83 -8.02 11.34
CA LEU A 309 12.51 -6.67 10.89
C LEU A 309 13.42 -6.21 9.75
N SER A 310 12.78 -5.73 8.69
CA SER A 310 13.40 -5.01 7.57
C SER A 310 13.07 -3.51 7.62
N THR A 311 11.90 -3.16 8.14
CA THR A 311 11.45 -1.79 8.36
C THR A 311 11.00 -1.63 9.80
N LEU A 312 11.58 -0.67 10.50
CA LEU A 312 11.16 -0.24 11.82
C LEU A 312 10.99 1.28 11.81
N SER A 313 9.76 1.73 11.96
CA SER A 313 9.41 3.15 12.13
C SER A 313 8.64 3.32 13.44
N LEU A 314 9.23 4.07 14.37
CA LEU A 314 8.62 4.49 15.64
C LEU A 314 8.66 6.02 15.75
N ARG A 315 8.46 6.72 14.63
CA ARG A 315 8.47 8.17 14.55
C ARG A 315 7.43 8.77 15.50
N ASN A 316 7.77 9.86 16.19
CA ASN A 316 6.83 10.60 17.05
C ASN A 316 6.08 9.70 18.06
N SER A 317 6.76 8.70 18.64
CA SER A 317 6.14 7.66 19.48
C SER A 317 6.49 7.78 20.96
N ARG A 318 7.08 8.91 21.37
CA ARG A 318 7.56 9.18 22.74
C ARG A 318 8.47 8.06 23.27
N ILE A 319 9.31 7.50 22.41
CA ILE A 319 10.30 6.48 22.78
C ILE A 319 11.39 7.14 23.61
N SER A 320 11.68 6.58 24.78
CA SER A 320 12.68 7.08 25.73
C SER A 320 13.73 6.01 26.05
N GLY A 321 14.79 6.41 26.76
CA GLY A 321 15.93 5.54 27.08
C GLY A 321 16.99 5.55 26.00
N GLN A 322 17.81 4.51 25.95
CA GLN A 322 18.92 4.36 24.99
C GLN A 322 18.52 3.43 23.83
N ILE A 323 19.22 3.56 22.70
CA ILE A 323 19.12 2.60 21.59
C ILE A 323 19.73 1.26 22.07
N PRO A 324 18.97 0.15 22.11
CA PRO A 324 19.47 -1.11 22.69
C PRO A 324 20.54 -1.77 21.83
N GLU A 325 21.56 -2.37 22.47
CA GLU A 325 22.62 -3.12 21.78
C GLU A 325 22.10 -4.24 20.88
N LYS A 326 20.96 -4.83 21.25
CA LYS A 326 20.35 -5.95 20.53
C LYS A 326 19.92 -5.59 19.10
N LEU A 327 19.64 -4.32 18.81
CA LEU A 327 19.30 -3.87 17.44
C LEU A 327 20.44 -4.11 16.45
N GLY A 328 21.69 -4.20 16.93
CA GLY A 328 22.84 -4.55 16.09
C GLY A 328 22.80 -5.96 15.50
N GLU A 329 21.89 -6.82 15.96
CA GLU A 329 21.68 -8.16 15.41
C GLU A 329 20.67 -8.18 14.24
N PHE A 330 20.02 -7.06 13.92
CA PHE A 330 18.92 -7.01 12.94
C PHE A 330 19.47 -6.88 11.52
N SER A 331 20.17 -7.92 11.06
CA SER A 331 20.88 -7.93 9.77
C SER A 331 20.00 -7.69 8.52
N ASN A 332 18.67 -7.87 8.65
CA ASN A 332 17.69 -7.60 7.59
C ASN A 332 17.23 -6.14 7.54
N LEU A 333 17.60 -5.31 8.52
CA LEU A 333 17.10 -3.95 8.66
C LEU A 333 17.59 -3.08 7.49
N ILE A 334 16.64 -2.52 6.76
CA ILE A 334 16.82 -1.62 5.61
C ILE A 334 16.44 -0.20 6.01
N TYR A 335 15.38 -0.05 6.80
CA TYR A 335 14.81 1.24 7.19
C TYR A 335 14.64 1.31 8.70
N LEU A 336 15.32 2.27 9.34
CA LEU A 336 15.19 2.57 10.76
C LEU A 336 14.84 4.05 10.94
N ASP A 337 13.62 4.33 11.39
CA ASP A 337 13.16 5.66 11.72
C ASP A 337 12.73 5.75 13.19
N LEU A 338 13.50 6.50 13.96
CA LEU A 338 13.27 6.83 15.36
C LEU A 338 13.20 8.35 15.56
N ASN A 339 12.87 9.12 14.50
CA ASN A 339 12.78 10.57 14.57
C ASN A 339 11.71 11.04 15.59
N PHE A 340 11.88 12.24 16.13
CA PHE A 340 10.90 12.91 17.00
C PHE A 340 10.57 12.10 18.26
N ASN A 341 11.60 11.68 18.98
CA ASN A 341 11.46 10.89 20.19
C ASN A 341 12.25 11.51 21.35
N LYS A 342 12.39 10.77 22.44
CA LYS A 342 13.11 11.16 23.66
C LYS A 342 14.32 10.26 23.90
N LEU A 343 14.89 9.69 22.83
CA LEU A 343 16.06 8.83 22.95
C LEU A 343 17.24 9.63 23.48
N SER A 344 18.09 8.96 24.25
CA SER A 344 19.21 9.56 24.96
C SER A 344 20.43 8.65 24.90
N GLY A 345 21.57 9.16 25.38
CA GLY A 345 22.83 8.43 25.32
C GLY A 345 23.46 8.48 23.93
N TRP A 346 24.37 7.56 23.69
CA TRP A 346 25.25 7.59 22.52
C TRP A 346 24.63 6.82 21.36
N ILE A 347 24.91 7.25 20.14
CA ILE A 347 24.64 6.44 18.94
C ILE A 347 25.58 5.21 18.99
N PRO A 348 25.06 3.97 19.03
CA PRO A 348 25.91 2.81 19.20
C PRO A 348 26.86 2.54 18.02
N THR A 349 28.00 1.91 18.31
CA THR A 349 29.04 1.66 17.28
C THR A 349 28.74 0.46 16.37
N TRP A 350 27.75 -0.36 16.70
CA TRP A 350 27.37 -1.54 15.92
C TRP A 350 26.54 -1.23 14.67
N PHE A 351 26.18 0.04 14.40
CA PHE A 351 25.52 0.41 13.13
C PHE A 351 26.31 -0.06 11.89
N LYS A 352 27.64 -0.13 12.01
CA LYS A 352 28.51 -0.70 10.98
C LYS A 352 28.21 -2.17 10.62
N ASN A 353 27.54 -2.90 11.51
CA ASN A 353 27.16 -4.30 11.30
C ASN A 353 25.86 -4.41 10.47
N LEU A 354 25.06 -3.35 10.37
CA LEU A 354 23.80 -3.34 9.63
C LEU A 354 24.05 -3.10 8.13
N MET A 355 24.65 -4.09 7.47
CA MET A 355 25.09 -4.01 6.07
C MET A 355 23.96 -3.88 5.04
N SER A 356 22.70 -4.07 5.47
CA SER A 356 21.50 -3.90 4.65
C SER A 356 20.85 -2.52 4.81
N LEU A 357 21.27 -1.75 5.82
CA LEU A 357 20.62 -0.49 6.19
C LEU A 357 20.84 0.57 5.11
N GLN A 358 19.74 1.16 4.66
CA GLN A 358 19.69 2.21 3.65
C GLN A 358 19.24 3.54 4.25
N PHE A 359 18.30 3.51 5.19
CA PHE A 359 17.73 4.71 5.79
C PHE A 359 17.88 4.66 7.31
N LEU A 360 18.61 5.62 7.86
CA LEU A 360 18.81 5.76 9.30
C LEU A 360 18.39 7.16 9.76
N PHE A 361 17.27 7.23 10.46
CA PHE A 361 16.70 8.49 10.92
C PHE A 361 16.58 8.52 12.45
N LEU A 362 17.34 9.39 13.08
CA LEU A 362 17.50 9.55 14.54
C LEU A 362 17.31 11.01 14.98
N GLY A 363 16.88 11.88 14.07
CA GLY A 363 16.69 13.30 14.29
C GLY A 363 15.66 13.65 15.36
N ASN A 364 15.78 14.83 15.95
CA ASN A 364 14.89 15.37 16.97
C ASN A 364 14.73 14.42 18.17
N ASN A 365 15.85 14.21 18.85
CA ASN A 365 16.02 13.36 20.03
C ASN A 365 16.99 14.06 21.03
N ASN A 366 17.39 13.36 22.09
CA ASN A 366 18.39 13.82 23.05
C ASN A 366 19.67 12.97 22.99
N LEU A 367 20.05 12.49 21.80
CA LEU A 367 21.26 11.70 21.56
C LEU A 367 22.51 12.60 21.64
N GLU A 368 23.53 12.14 22.33
CA GLU A 368 24.73 12.92 22.62
C GLU A 368 26.02 12.21 22.19
N GLY A 369 27.16 12.87 22.41
CA GLY A 369 28.47 12.33 22.08
C GLY A 369 28.85 12.60 20.62
N PHE A 370 29.48 11.63 19.98
CA PHE A 370 30.06 11.75 18.64
C PHE A 370 29.40 10.78 17.66
N LEU A 371 29.38 11.15 16.38
CA LEU A 371 29.03 10.19 15.33
C LEU A 371 30.10 9.08 15.26
N PRO A 372 29.71 7.79 15.29
CA PRO A 372 30.64 6.70 15.03
C PRO A 372 31.29 6.84 13.65
N SER A 373 32.60 6.60 13.54
CA SER A 373 33.36 6.75 12.29
C SER A 373 32.85 5.84 11.17
N ASP A 374 32.23 4.72 11.53
CA ASP A 374 31.79 3.67 10.61
C ASP A 374 30.25 3.63 10.47
N ILE A 375 29.54 4.71 10.89
CA ILE A 375 28.08 4.77 10.79
C ILE A 375 27.60 4.81 9.33
N ILE A 376 28.41 5.35 8.44
CA ILE A 376 28.13 5.40 7.00
C ILE A 376 28.55 4.05 6.39
N THR A 377 27.59 3.15 6.23
CA THR A 377 27.81 1.85 5.59
C THR A 377 27.73 1.95 4.06
N PRO A 378 28.23 0.96 3.29
CA PRO A 378 28.24 1.03 1.83
C PRO A 378 26.85 1.08 1.16
N LYS A 379 25.80 0.63 1.85
CA LYS A 379 24.41 0.67 1.34
C LYS A 379 23.60 1.83 1.88
N LEU A 380 24.15 2.61 2.82
CA LEU A 380 23.43 3.73 3.38
C LEU A 380 23.10 4.72 2.25
N VAL A 381 21.86 5.21 2.25
CA VAL A 381 21.33 6.18 1.30
C VAL A 381 21.08 7.49 2.03
N ALA A 382 20.52 7.45 3.24
CA ALA A 382 20.24 8.63 4.04
C ALA A 382 20.54 8.43 5.53
N LEU A 383 21.13 9.46 6.15
CA LEU A 383 21.35 9.57 7.58
C LEU A 383 20.79 10.91 8.08
N ASP A 384 19.86 10.85 9.02
CA ASP A 384 19.37 12.02 9.76
C ASP A 384 19.71 11.88 11.24
N VAL A 385 20.47 12.84 11.76
CA VAL A 385 20.83 13.00 13.18
C VAL A 385 20.54 14.41 13.67
N SER A 386 19.73 15.16 12.92
CA SER A 386 19.40 16.56 13.18
C SER A 386 18.78 16.75 14.57
N PHE A 387 18.86 17.96 15.12
CA PHE A 387 18.24 18.35 16.39
C PHE A 387 18.54 17.36 17.52
N ASN A 388 19.82 17.08 17.70
CA ASN A 388 20.36 16.28 18.79
C ASN A 388 21.61 16.99 19.36
N PRO A 389 21.93 16.83 20.66
CA PRO A 389 23.16 17.35 21.28
C PRO A 389 24.45 16.59 20.87
N ILE A 390 24.58 16.24 19.58
CA ILE A 390 25.76 15.58 19.01
C ILE A 390 26.83 16.62 18.69
N VAL A 391 28.08 16.30 19.01
CA VAL A 391 29.27 17.14 18.81
C VAL A 391 30.30 16.42 17.93
N GLY A 392 31.34 17.15 17.49
CA GLY A 392 32.50 16.56 16.82
C GLY A 392 32.61 16.94 15.35
N GLY A 393 32.99 15.99 14.50
CA GLY A 393 33.14 16.17 13.06
C GLY A 393 32.45 15.06 12.27
N LEU A 394 32.35 15.25 10.95
CA LEU A 394 31.79 14.22 10.06
C LEU A 394 32.71 12.99 9.98
N PRO A 395 32.14 11.77 9.82
CA PRO A 395 32.90 10.55 9.56
C PRO A 395 33.72 10.68 8.27
N SER A 396 34.96 10.19 8.22
CA SER A 396 35.89 10.43 7.10
C SER A 396 35.44 9.88 5.74
N ASN A 397 34.58 8.86 5.72
CA ASN A 397 34.08 8.20 4.52
C ASN A 397 32.85 8.89 3.89
N TYR A 398 32.46 10.07 4.38
CA TYR A 398 31.28 10.80 3.90
C TYR A 398 31.32 11.23 2.43
N LEU A 399 32.51 11.49 1.86
CA LEU A 399 32.66 11.96 0.48
C LEU A 399 32.53 10.84 -0.57
N GLU A 400 32.78 9.59 -0.16
CA GLU A 400 32.87 8.45 -1.08
C GLU A 400 31.51 7.76 -1.29
N SER A 401 30.54 8.02 -0.42
CA SER A 401 29.32 7.22 -0.30
C SER A 401 28.10 7.77 -1.05
N GLY A 402 28.10 9.05 -1.47
CA GLY A 402 26.93 9.67 -2.11
C GLY A 402 25.68 9.74 -1.21
N VAL A 403 25.88 9.70 0.12
CA VAL A 403 24.83 9.64 1.13
C VAL A 403 24.21 11.02 1.39
N SER A 404 22.88 11.06 1.56
CA SER A 404 22.14 12.22 2.06
C SER A 404 22.36 12.35 3.58
N LEU A 405 22.85 13.51 4.04
CA LEU A 405 23.22 13.74 5.44
C LEU A 405 22.46 14.95 6.02
N ASN A 406 21.62 14.71 7.02
CA ASN A 406 20.97 15.76 7.79
C ASN A 406 21.52 15.83 9.22
N PHE A 407 22.19 16.93 9.54
CA PHE A 407 22.77 17.21 10.86
C PHE A 407 22.40 18.61 11.37
N LEU A 408 21.34 19.20 10.82
CA LEU A 408 20.83 20.51 11.24
C LEU A 408 20.56 20.53 12.75
N GLY A 409 20.88 21.62 13.45
CA GLY A 409 20.62 21.71 14.90
C GLY A 409 21.52 20.84 15.78
N THR A 410 22.58 20.24 15.24
CA THR A 410 23.68 19.61 16.00
C THR A 410 24.87 20.56 16.13
N ALA A 411 25.84 20.21 16.98
CA ALA A 411 27.13 20.89 17.10
C ALA A 411 28.24 20.17 16.32
N ILE A 412 27.90 19.42 15.27
CA ILE A 412 28.86 18.80 14.36
C ILE A 412 29.55 19.90 13.55
N SER A 413 30.86 19.93 13.67
CA SER A 413 31.72 20.83 12.93
C SER A 413 31.99 20.32 11.52
N VAL A 414 31.88 21.24 10.56
CA VAL A 414 32.14 20.99 9.14
C VAL A 414 33.53 21.47 8.70
N PHE A 415 34.45 21.70 9.65
CA PHE A 415 35.77 22.35 9.43
C PHE A 415 36.75 21.60 8.50
N GLY A 416 36.32 20.51 7.83
CA GLY A 416 37.08 19.80 6.79
C GLY A 416 36.51 19.96 5.37
N LEU A 417 35.40 20.67 5.19
CA LEU A 417 34.83 20.93 3.87
C LEU A 417 35.66 22.05 3.21
N GLN A 418 36.37 21.73 2.12
CA GLN A 418 37.25 22.67 1.40
C GLN A 418 36.50 23.84 0.72
N ASP A 419 35.17 23.90 0.83
CA ASP A 419 34.30 24.85 0.16
C ASP A 419 33.75 25.90 1.15
N TRP A 420 34.19 27.15 1.03
CA TRP A 420 33.74 28.27 1.86
C TRP A 420 32.23 28.54 1.73
N ASN A 421 31.60 28.16 0.61
CA ASN A 421 30.16 28.34 0.39
C ASN A 421 29.32 27.44 1.30
N THR A 422 29.83 26.26 1.61
CA THR A 422 29.24 25.30 2.55
C THR A 422 29.16 25.84 3.97
N TYR A 423 30.21 26.55 4.42
CA TYR A 423 30.25 27.17 5.73
C TYR A 423 29.19 28.28 5.88
N GLU A 424 28.96 29.07 4.83
CA GLU A 424 27.92 30.11 4.81
C GLU A 424 26.49 29.54 4.73
N ILE A 425 26.27 28.43 4.00
CA ILE A 425 24.98 27.71 3.98
C ILE A 425 24.67 27.16 5.39
N PHE A 426 25.65 26.55 6.04
CA PHE A 426 25.50 26.03 7.40
C PHE A 426 25.17 27.15 8.40
N ARG A 427 25.88 28.29 8.35
CA ARG A 427 25.55 29.48 9.15
C ARG A 427 24.17 30.05 8.84
N CYS A 428 23.71 29.98 7.60
CA CYS A 428 22.36 30.41 7.22
C CYS A 428 21.28 29.55 7.89
N LEU A 429 21.44 28.22 7.81
CA LEU A 429 20.49 27.25 8.36
C LEU A 429 20.46 27.26 9.89
N GLN A 430 21.59 27.51 10.55
CA GLN A 430 21.65 27.62 12.02
C GLN A 430 20.99 28.89 12.57
N ASN A 431 20.89 29.96 11.79
CA ASN A 431 20.38 31.26 12.24
C ASN A 431 18.86 31.47 12.00
N GLY A 432 18.13 30.47 11.50
CA GLY A 432 16.68 30.54 11.30
C GLY A 432 16.22 31.53 10.23
N SER A 433 17.12 32.04 9.39
CA SER A 433 16.80 32.95 8.28
C SER A 433 16.45 32.17 7.01
N LEU A 434 15.42 32.62 6.27
CA LEU A 434 15.09 32.12 4.93
C LEU A 434 16.31 32.25 4.00
N CYS A 435 16.95 31.12 3.70
CA CYS A 435 18.14 31.09 2.85
C CYS A 435 17.88 31.51 1.40
N SER A 436 16.61 31.65 0.99
CA SER A 436 16.13 32.03 -0.35
C SER A 436 16.77 33.30 -0.93
N SER A 437 17.18 34.26 -0.09
CA SER A 437 17.84 35.50 -0.53
C SER A 437 19.33 35.35 -0.87
N LYS A 438 19.93 34.18 -0.58
CA LYS A 438 21.35 33.89 -0.86
C LYS A 438 21.56 32.79 -1.91
N VAL A 439 20.50 32.10 -2.37
CA VAL A 439 20.58 30.88 -3.22
C VAL A 439 21.03 31.13 -4.66
N SER A 440 20.92 32.35 -5.20
CA SER A 440 21.24 32.64 -6.60
C SER A 440 22.73 32.56 -6.97
N SER A 441 23.62 32.39 -5.98
CA SER A 441 25.08 32.39 -6.20
C SER A 441 25.78 31.03 -6.13
N PHE A 442 25.03 29.92 -6.01
CA PHE A 442 25.61 28.62 -5.63
C PHE A 442 25.36 27.48 -6.62
N ALA A 443 25.42 27.75 -7.93
CA ALA A 443 25.36 26.68 -8.94
C ALA A 443 26.50 25.63 -8.80
N ASP A 444 27.61 26.01 -8.15
CA ASP A 444 28.82 25.21 -7.99
C ASP A 444 29.08 24.73 -6.55
N SER A 445 28.14 24.89 -5.61
CA SER A 445 28.36 24.41 -4.23
C SER A 445 28.28 22.89 -4.13
N SER A 446 29.10 22.32 -3.26
CA SER A 446 29.06 20.91 -2.86
C SER A 446 27.82 20.55 -2.01
N VAL A 447 26.96 21.52 -1.68
CA VAL A 447 25.78 21.35 -0.80
C VAL A 447 24.50 21.70 -1.55
N SER A 448 23.46 20.88 -1.40
CA SER A 448 22.07 21.19 -1.76
C SER A 448 21.21 21.29 -0.49
N VAL A 449 20.12 22.06 -0.52
CA VAL A 449 19.20 22.19 0.62
C VAL A 449 17.80 21.81 0.14
N ASN A 450 17.21 20.74 0.69
CA ASN A 450 15.79 20.44 0.54
C ASN A 450 15.01 21.33 1.52
N CYS A 451 14.20 22.23 0.98
CA CYS A 451 13.36 23.14 1.77
C CYS A 451 11.99 22.56 2.16
N GLY A 452 11.75 21.27 1.87
CA GLY A 452 10.50 20.57 2.16
C GLY A 452 9.53 20.43 1.00
N GLY A 453 8.60 19.48 1.16
CA GLY A 453 7.48 19.22 0.24
C GLY A 453 6.23 20.05 0.58
N THR A 454 5.10 19.71 -0.04
CA THR A 454 3.80 20.36 0.22
C THR A 454 3.30 19.98 1.62
N GLU A 455 2.81 20.92 2.42
CA GLU A 455 2.17 20.60 3.70
C GLU A 455 0.90 19.77 3.48
N HIS A 456 0.78 18.67 4.22
CA HIS A 456 -0.38 17.79 4.30
C HIS A 456 -0.86 17.71 5.74
N THR A 457 -2.14 17.43 5.91
CA THR A 457 -2.74 17.24 7.23
C THR A 457 -3.39 15.86 7.24
N SER A 458 -2.96 14.99 8.16
CA SER A 458 -3.58 13.68 8.36
C SER A 458 -5.03 13.82 8.85
N ALA A 459 -5.82 12.76 8.78
CA ALA A 459 -7.18 12.69 9.29
C ALA A 459 -7.34 13.29 10.71
N PRO A 460 -6.45 13.03 11.70
CA PRO A 460 -6.53 13.65 13.02
C PRO A 460 -6.07 15.11 13.11
N GLY A 461 -5.70 15.77 12.02
CA GLY A 461 -5.20 17.15 12.05
C GLY A 461 -3.70 17.27 12.32
N ILE A 462 -2.93 16.18 12.20
CA ILE A 462 -1.47 16.23 12.36
C ILE A 462 -0.88 16.67 11.02
N ASP A 463 -0.26 17.86 11.02
CA ASP A 463 0.44 18.40 9.86
C ASP A 463 1.78 17.66 9.65
N TYR A 464 2.02 17.25 8.42
CA TYR A 464 3.27 16.66 7.94
C TYR A 464 3.56 17.21 6.55
N TYR A 465 4.82 17.38 6.19
CA TYR A 465 5.16 17.77 4.82
C TYR A 465 5.23 16.50 3.95
N ASP A 466 4.72 16.58 2.72
CA ASP A 466 4.74 15.52 1.72
C ASP A 466 6.17 15.05 1.46
N ASP A 467 6.44 13.81 1.83
CA ASP A 467 7.55 13.03 1.34
C ASP A 467 6.98 12.06 0.29
N SER A 468 6.63 12.58 -0.89
CA SER A 468 5.82 11.86 -1.89
C SER A 468 6.32 10.44 -2.14
N GLU A 469 5.42 9.48 -2.40
CA GLU A 469 5.75 8.04 -2.52
C GLU A 469 6.80 7.68 -3.60
N ASN A 470 7.09 8.58 -4.56
CA ASN A 470 8.16 8.43 -5.55
C ASN A 470 9.53 8.98 -5.09
N LEU A 471 9.56 9.65 -3.94
CA LEU A 471 10.69 10.32 -3.31
C LEU A 471 10.80 9.83 -1.87
N VAL A 472 11.27 8.58 -1.74
CA VAL A 472 11.73 7.99 -0.47
C VAL A 472 12.42 9.08 0.36
N GLY A 473 11.91 9.34 1.57
CA GLY A 473 12.22 10.48 2.44
C GLY A 473 13.35 11.38 1.96
N ALA A 474 13.01 12.59 1.50
CA ALA A 474 13.94 13.66 1.17
C ALA A 474 15.34 13.21 0.66
N SER A 475 15.39 12.49 -0.46
CA SER A 475 16.65 12.18 -1.15
C SER A 475 16.48 12.47 -2.65
N PHE A 476 16.77 13.70 -3.07
CA PHE A 476 16.82 14.03 -4.49
C PHE A 476 18.08 13.40 -5.12
N TYR A 477 17.94 12.81 -6.31
CA TYR A 477 19.07 12.26 -7.08
C TYR A 477 19.99 13.41 -7.54
N ILE A 478 21.23 13.45 -7.05
CA ILE A 478 22.25 14.37 -7.57
C ILE A 478 23.24 13.55 -8.41
N SER A 479 23.47 13.99 -9.65
CA SER A 479 24.42 13.37 -10.57
C SER A 479 25.82 13.25 -9.96
N SER A 480 26.61 12.31 -10.48
CA SER A 480 27.91 11.79 -10.01
C SER A 480 29.10 12.77 -9.82
N GLN A 481 28.84 14.05 -9.57
CA GLN A 481 29.88 15.04 -9.26
C GLN A 481 29.56 15.73 -7.91
N GLN A 482 30.02 15.11 -6.83
CA GLN A 482 30.39 15.72 -5.54
C GLN A 482 29.41 16.73 -4.89
N LYS A 483 28.13 16.37 -4.73
CA LYS A 483 27.17 17.23 -4.01
C LYS A 483 26.35 16.43 -2.97
N TRP A 484 26.23 16.95 -1.74
CA TRP A 484 25.48 16.37 -0.61
C TRP A 484 24.30 17.28 -0.22
N SER A 485 23.21 16.75 0.37
CA SER A 485 21.99 17.50 0.66
C SER A 485 21.70 17.68 2.16
N LEU A 486 21.31 18.89 2.58
CA LEU A 486 20.74 19.25 3.88
C LEU A 486 19.22 19.36 3.77
N ASN A 487 18.44 18.87 4.75
CA ASN A 487 16.99 19.07 4.78
C ASN A 487 16.61 20.10 5.85
N SER A 488 15.75 21.07 5.51
CA SER A 488 15.33 22.16 6.40
C SER A 488 13.85 22.13 6.78
N THR A 489 13.15 20.99 6.70
CA THR A 489 11.70 20.86 6.97
C THR A 489 11.24 21.12 8.41
N LEU A 490 12.03 21.78 9.26
CA LEU A 490 11.64 22.14 10.64
C LEU A 490 11.83 23.63 10.94
N LEU A 491 11.48 24.49 9.98
CA LEU A 491 11.30 25.93 10.23
C LEU A 491 9.82 26.30 10.16
N ARG A 492 9.02 25.75 11.07
CA ARG A 492 7.94 26.45 11.80
C ARG A 492 7.32 25.59 12.88
#